data_AF-A0A952DJC6-F1
#
_entry.id   AF-A0A952DJC6-F1
#
_cell.length_a   1.000
_cell.length_b   1.000
_cell.length_c   1.000
_cell.angle_alpha   90.00
_cell.angle_beta   90.00
_cell.angle_gamma   90.00
#
_symmetry.space_group_name_H-M   'P 1'
#
loop_
_entity.id
_entity.type
_entity.pdbx_description
1 polymer ?
#
loop_
_entity_poly.entity_id
_entity_poly.type
_entity_poly.pdbx_seq_one_letter_code
_entity_poly.pdbx_strand_id
1 'polypeptide(L)' 'RPFEIAPGVRMVRIDRRSGKRVYGGWQVDTDPRAAVIWEAFKPESEPRRLAAVYDPFEKREIVRSDSDFLQSTGGIY' A
#
# COMPACT_ATOMS: atom_id res chain seq x y z
N ARG A 1 -1.13 -35.09 -4.24
CA ARG A 1 -2.35 -34.37 -4.69
C ARG A 1 -1.99 -32.89 -4.82
N PRO A 2 -2.32 -32.21 -5.93
CA PRO A 2 -2.14 -30.77 -6.03
C PRO A 2 -2.92 -30.02 -4.94
N PHE A 3 -2.48 -28.84 -4.54
CA PHE A 3 -3.25 -27.98 -3.65
C PHE A 3 -4.44 -27.41 -4.42
N GLU A 4 -5.65 -27.70 -3.94
CA GLU A 4 -6.88 -27.13 -4.47
C GLU A 4 -7.22 -25.86 -3.70
N ILE A 5 -7.40 -24.76 -4.42
CA ILE A 5 -7.87 -23.52 -3.84
C ILE A 5 -9.29 -23.72 -3.29
N ALA A 6 -9.51 -23.26 -2.06
CA ALA A 6 -10.84 -23.28 -1.45
C ALA A 6 -11.82 -22.37 -2.24
N PRO A 7 -13.11 -22.72 -2.34
CA PRO A 7 -14.10 -21.90 -3.02
C PRO A 7 -14.11 -20.45 -2.50
N GLY A 8 -14.17 -19.49 -3.43
CA GLY A 8 -14.28 -18.06 -3.11
C GLY A 8 -12.97 -17.36 -2.73
N VAL A 9 -11.85 -18.09 -2.59
CA VAL A 9 -10.53 -17.46 -2.41
C VAL A 9 -10.19 -16.62 -3.64
N ARG A 10 -9.66 -15.42 -3.39
CA ARG A 10 -9.27 -14.47 -4.44
C ARG A 10 -7.76 -14.30 -4.44
N MET A 11 -7.15 -14.57 -5.59
CA MET A 11 -5.73 -14.30 -5.82
C MET A 11 -5.56 -12.85 -6.26
N VAL A 12 -4.82 -12.07 -5.50
CA VAL A 12 -4.64 -10.64 -5.73
C VAL A 12 -3.15 -10.30 -5.73
N ARG A 13 -2.74 -9.44 -6.66
CA ARG A 13 -1.38 -8.89 -6.67
C ARG A 13 -1.26 -7.75 -5.67
N ILE A 14 -0.24 -7.81 -4.83
CA ILE A 14 0.04 -6.79 -3.83
C ILE A 14 1.52 -6.39 -3.83
N ASP A 15 1.78 -5.16 -3.40
CA ASP A 15 3.12 -4.76 -2.98
C ASP A 15 3.44 -5.44 -1.64
N ARG A 16 4.54 -6.20 -1.58
CA ARG A 16 4.95 -6.97 -0.41
C ARG A 16 5.17 -6.09 0.83
N ARG A 17 5.66 -4.87 0.65
CA ARG A 17 6.05 -3.99 1.76
C ARG A 17 4.83 -3.30 2.35
N SER A 18 3.88 -2.86 1.51
CA SER A 18 2.75 -2.07 1.95
C SER A 18 1.42 -2.84 2.01
N GLY A 19 1.34 -4.06 1.47
CA GLY A 19 0.11 -4.83 1.33
C GLY A 19 -0.93 -4.22 0.40
N LYS A 20 -0.56 -3.18 -0.38
CA LYS A 20 -1.49 -2.46 -1.25
C LYS A 20 -1.65 -3.22 -2.55
N ARG A 21 -2.89 -3.28 -3.06
CA ARG A 21 -3.20 -3.92 -4.34
C ARG A 21 -2.52 -3.22 -5.50
N VAL A 22 -1.90 -4.02 -6.38
CA VAL A 22 -1.21 -3.55 -7.60
C VAL A 22 -2.10 -3.78 -8.80
N TYR A 23 -2.42 -2.70 -9.51
CA TYR A 23 -3.34 -2.73 -10.66
C TYR A 23 -2.61 -2.73 -12.02
N GLY A 24 -1.32 -2.39 -12.08
CA GLY A 24 -0.52 -2.30 -13.31
C GLY A 24 0.69 -3.24 -13.33
N GLY A 25 1.31 -3.40 -14.50
CA GLY A 25 2.48 -4.28 -14.72
C GLY A 25 2.06 -5.72 -15.06
N TRP A 26 2.33 -6.18 -16.26
CA TRP A 26 2.03 -7.56 -16.72
C TRP A 26 3.20 -8.53 -16.53
N GLN A 27 4.38 -8.03 -16.16
CA GLN A 27 5.56 -8.86 -16.02
C GLN A 27 5.40 -9.74 -14.77
N VAL A 28 5.23 -11.05 -14.96
CA VAL A 28 5.32 -12.02 -13.87
C VAL A 28 6.79 -12.10 -13.50
N ASP A 29 7.15 -11.45 -12.39
CA ASP A 29 8.51 -11.52 -11.87
C ASP A 29 8.70 -12.86 -11.16
N THR A 30 9.64 -13.67 -11.67
CA THR A 30 10.02 -14.96 -11.09
C THR A 30 11.15 -14.82 -10.07
N ASP A 31 11.66 -13.61 -9.84
CA ASP A 31 12.61 -13.33 -8.77
C ASP A 31 11.98 -13.65 -7.40
N PRO A 32 12.61 -14.49 -6.57
CA PRO A 32 12.19 -14.71 -5.18
C PRO A 32 12.08 -13.43 -4.34
N ARG A 33 12.71 -12.33 -4.77
CA ARG A 33 12.68 -11.00 -4.14
C ARG A 33 11.76 -10.01 -4.83
N ALA A 34 10.89 -10.45 -5.73
CA ALA A 34 9.91 -9.60 -6.39
C ALA A 34 9.17 -8.71 -5.37
N ALA A 35 9.07 -7.41 -5.68
CA ALA A 35 8.33 -6.47 -4.86
C ALA A 35 6.81 -6.73 -4.90
N VAL A 36 6.33 -7.31 -6.01
CA VAL A 36 4.93 -7.68 -6.22
C VAL A 36 4.76 -9.18 -6.06
N ILE A 37 3.84 -9.59 -5.19
CA ILE A 37 3.53 -11.00 -4.95
C ILE A 37 2.05 -11.29 -5.19
N TRP A 38 1.74 -12.57 -5.38
CA TRP A 38 0.38 -13.08 -5.36
C TRP A 38 0.00 -13.49 -3.93
N GLU A 39 -1.06 -12.91 -3.38
CA GLU A 39 -1.61 -13.28 -2.08
C GLU A 39 -3.05 -13.77 -2.21
N ALA A 40 -3.38 -14.80 -1.42
CA ALA A 40 -4.69 -15.41 -1.37
C ALA A 40 -5.54 -14.77 -0.26
N PHE A 41 -6.65 -14.17 -0.63
CA PHE A 41 -7.58 -13.54 0.31
C PHE A 41 -8.84 -14.38 0.50
N LYS A 42 -9.39 -14.36 1.72
CA LYS A 42 -10.77 -14.80 1.96
C LYS A 42 -11.73 -13.91 1.17
N PRO A 43 -12.92 -14.40 0.80
CA PRO A 43 -13.95 -13.56 0.21
C PRO A 43 -14.11 -12.25 0.98
N GLU A 44 -14.15 -11.12 0.26
CA GLU A 44 -14.44 -9.76 0.78
C GLU A 44 -13.35 -9.13 1.67
N SER A 45 -12.29 -9.88 1.98
CA SER A 45 -11.17 -9.42 2.82
C SER A 45 -10.02 -8.80 2.02
N GLU A 46 -10.11 -8.76 0.68
CA GLU A 46 -9.08 -8.14 -0.13
C GLU A 46 -8.93 -6.63 0.15
N PRO A 47 -7.72 -6.06 0.00
CA PRO A 47 -7.51 -4.63 0.07
C PRO A 47 -8.42 -3.91 -0.94
N ARG A 48 -9.43 -3.22 -0.41
CA ARG A 48 -10.32 -2.37 -1.20
C ARG A 48 -9.69 -0.99 -1.32
N ARG A 49 -9.81 -0.39 -2.51
CA ARG A 49 -9.52 1.04 -2.67
C ARG A 49 -10.62 1.79 -1.93
N LEU A 50 -10.38 2.13 -0.68
CA LEU A 50 -11.05 3.28 -0.09
C LEU A 50 -10.48 4.47 -0.85
N ALA A 51 -11.31 5.20 -1.59
CA ALA A 51 -10.90 6.54 -1.96
C ALA A 51 -10.50 7.21 -0.65
N ALA A 52 -9.26 7.71 -0.55
CA ALA A 52 -8.89 8.51 0.61
C ALA A 52 -10.04 9.50 0.79
N VAL A 53 -10.68 9.49 1.96
CA VAL A 53 -11.67 10.51 2.27
C VAL A 53 -10.89 11.80 2.11
N TYR A 54 -11.19 12.52 1.03
CA TYR A 54 -10.63 13.83 0.83
C TYR A 54 -11.21 14.66 1.97
N ASP A 55 -10.39 14.90 2.98
CA ASP A 55 -10.71 15.84 4.02
C ASP A 55 -10.19 17.21 3.53
N PRO A 56 -11.07 18.11 3.03
CA PRO A 56 -10.67 19.46 2.63
C PRO A 56 -10.11 20.27 3.81
N PHE A 57 -10.22 19.78 5.04
CA PHE A 57 -9.73 20.41 6.26
C PHE A 57 -8.48 19.73 6.83
N GLU A 58 -7.96 18.66 6.22
CA GLU A 58 -6.67 18.07 6.59
C GLU A 58 -5.55 19.05 6.22
N LYS A 59 -5.21 19.91 7.17
CA LYS A 59 -4.06 20.82 7.06
C LYS A 59 -2.78 19.99 7.07
N ARG A 60 -2.30 19.62 5.89
CA ARG A 60 -0.89 19.25 5.73
C ARG A 60 -0.07 20.51 5.94
N GLU A 61 0.59 20.61 7.08
CA GLU A 61 1.68 21.57 7.22
C GLU A 61 2.77 21.17 6.22
N ILE A 62 2.76 21.84 5.07
CA ILE A 62 3.84 21.73 4.10
C ILE A 62 5.00 22.52 4.70
N VAL A 63 5.87 21.84 5.44
CA VAL A 63 7.15 22.40 5.86
C VAL A 63 7.99 22.57 4.59
N ARG A 64 8.17 23.82 4.16
CA ARG A 64 8.78 24.13 2.85
C ARG A 64 10.30 24.08 2.87
N SER A 65 10.92 24.16 4.06
CA SER A 65 12.36 23.99 4.24
C SER A 65 12.72 23.67 5.71
N ASP A 66 13.92 23.14 5.92
CA ASP A 66 14.50 22.90 7.26
C ASP A 66 14.58 24.18 8.10
N SER A 67 14.74 25.35 7.46
CA SER A 67 14.74 26.64 8.16
C SER A 67 13.36 27.00 8.73
N ASP A 68 12.30 26.71 7.98
CA ASP A 68 10.92 26.95 8.45
C ASP A 68 10.57 26.01 9.61
N PHE A 69 11.08 24.78 9.58
CA PHE A 69 10.88 23.79 10.64
C PHE A 69 11.51 24.23 11.97
N LEU A 70 12.75 24.71 11.94
CA LEU A 70 13.47 25.17 13.12
C LEU A 70 12.78 26.37 13.78
N GLN A 71 12.18 27.24 12.98
CA GLN A 71 11.43 28.38 13.47
C GLN A 71 10.10 27.96 14.10
N SER A 72 9.38 26.99 13.51
CA SER A 72 8.08 26.54 14.03
C SER A 72 8.18 25.70 15.30
N THR A 73 9.25 24.91 15.44
CA THR A 73 9.48 24.03 16.59
C THR A 73 10.28 24.68 17.72
N GLY A 74 10.70 25.94 17.53
CA GLY A 74 11.51 26.66 18.53
C GLY A 74 12.93 26.10 18.69
N GLY A 75 13.43 25.34 17.72
CA GLY A 75 14.79 24.82 17.69
C GLY A 75 15.11 23.77 18.77
N ILE A 76 14.12 23.09 19.32
CA ILE A 76 14.33 22.08 20.36
C ILE A 76 14.55 20.71 19.72
N TYR A 77 15.76 20.16 19.86
CA TYR A 77 16.12 18.77 19.58
C TYR A 77 16.58 18.06 20.85
#